data_AF-A0A9N8Q1N3-F1
#
_entry.id   AF-A0A9N8Q1N3-F1
#
_cell.length_a   1.000
_cell.length_b   1.000
_cell.length_c   1.000
_cell.angle_alpha   90.00
_cell.angle_beta   90.00
_cell.angle_gamma   90.00
#
_symmetry.space_group_name_H-M   'P 1'
#
loop_
_entity.id
_entity.type
_entity.pdbx_description
1 polymer ?
#
loop_
_entity_poly.entity_id
_entity_poly.type
_entity_poly.pdbx_seq_one_letter_code
_entity_poly.pdbx_strand_id
1 'polypeptide(L)'
;MYLTWASFNNIRMLMMACMPIVIFYLIWLVNTSESIRSEEGTLLDLVCWPDGNAIPVIIACGSIIAVVIELYGLYQLFKAGLPKREYDVTNGLFYYVWALIIMIIIFLAIMFYSGLQSTILRAKIKGGITKAMLRYSSHLPSKVAIDRLQTRFHCCGRVNFQEWFYIPWYSNGVHIDPKTLSVNKYVKVVKYM
;
A
#
# COMPACT_ATOMS: atom_id res chain seq x y z
N MET A 1 -27.20 -32.62 -7.29
CA MET A 1 -26.72 -32.94 -5.92
C MET A 1 -27.36 -31.93 -4.98
N TYR A 2 -28.43 -32.30 -4.28
CA TYR A 2 -29.13 -31.38 -3.37
C TYR A 2 -28.41 -31.35 -2.02
N LEU A 3 -28.02 -30.16 -1.53
CA LEU A 3 -27.51 -30.02 -0.17
C LEU A 3 -28.62 -30.41 0.82
N THR A 4 -28.29 -31.28 1.78
CA THR A 4 -29.21 -31.53 2.90
C THR A 4 -29.33 -30.28 3.76
N TRP A 5 -30.48 -30.08 4.42
CA TRP A 5 -30.72 -28.92 5.27
C TRP A 5 -29.71 -28.82 6.44
N ALA A 6 -29.29 -29.98 6.98
CA ALA A 6 -28.24 -30.06 7.98
C ALA A 6 -26.88 -29.55 7.45
N SER A 7 -26.49 -29.98 6.25
CA SER A 7 -25.26 -29.49 5.60
C SER A 7 -25.31 -27.98 5.35
N PHE A 8 -26.45 -27.45 4.92
CA PHE A 8 -26.63 -26.00 4.72
C PHE A 8 -26.47 -25.21 6.03
N ASN A 9 -27.10 -25.67 7.12
CA ASN A 9 -26.97 -25.01 8.43
C ASN A 9 -25.54 -25.05 8.96
N ASN A 10 -24.81 -26.17 8.79
CA ASN A 10 -23.41 -26.26 9.21
C ASN A 10 -22.52 -25.26 8.47
N ILE A 11 -22.69 -25.15 7.14
CA ILE A 11 -21.95 -24.17 6.32
C ILE A 11 -22.30 -22.73 6.74
N ARG A 12 -23.58 -22.43 6.97
CA ARG A 12 -24.03 -21.10 7.42
C ARG A 12 -23.38 -20.71 8.75
N MET A 13 -23.40 -21.61 9.73
CA MET A 13 -22.80 -21.37 11.05
C MET A 13 -21.29 -21.15 10.95
N LEU A 14 -20.60 -21.92 10.11
CA LEU A 14 -19.17 -21.72 9.84
C LEU A 14 -18.91 -20.34 9.22
N MET A 15 -19.68 -19.94 8.21
CA MET A 15 -19.51 -18.62 7.58
C MET A 15 -19.76 -17.48 8.57
N MET A 16 -20.80 -17.57 9.39
CA MET A 16 -21.09 -16.57 10.43
C MET A 16 -20.00 -16.48 11.49
N ALA A 17 -19.27 -17.56 11.78
CA ALA A 17 -18.13 -17.55 12.69
C ALA A 17 -16.88 -16.90 12.05
N CYS A 18 -16.65 -17.14 10.75
CA CYS A 18 -15.49 -16.60 10.04
C CYS A 18 -15.63 -15.11 9.66
N MET A 19 -16.84 -14.64 9.35
CA MET A 19 -17.08 -13.27 8.88
C MET A 19 -16.61 -12.17 9.86
N PRO A 20 -16.86 -12.25 11.18
CA PRO A 20 -16.35 -11.27 12.13
C PRO A 20 -14.81 -11.16 12.13
N ILE A 21 -14.11 -12.29 11.92
CA ILE A 21 -12.65 -12.32 11.83
C ILE A 21 -12.18 -11.53 10.59
N VAL A 22 -12.86 -11.73 9.46
CA VAL A 22 -12.58 -11.01 8.20
C VAL A 22 -12.86 -9.51 8.36
N ILE A 23 -14.00 -9.15 8.97
CA ILE A 23 -14.35 -7.74 9.22
C ILE A 23 -13.30 -7.08 10.11
N PHE A 24 -12.86 -7.74 11.17
CA PHE A 24 -11.81 -7.21 12.04
C PHE A 24 -10.49 -7.00 11.28
N TYR A 25 -10.11 -7.96 10.43
CA TYR A 25 -8.94 -7.82 9.57
C TYR A 25 -9.07 -6.64 8.59
N LEU A 26 -10.24 -6.43 7.97
CA LEU A 26 -10.48 -5.30 7.08
C LEU A 26 -10.40 -3.95 7.81
N ILE A 27 -10.91 -3.86 9.04
CA ILE A 27 -10.79 -2.65 9.87
C ILE A 27 -9.33 -2.38 10.22
N TRP A 28 -8.58 -3.43 10.59
CA TRP A 28 -7.13 -3.31 10.81
C TRP A 28 -6.39 -2.82 9.57
N LEU A 29 -6.82 -3.27 8.39
CA LEU A 29 -6.26 -2.87 7.11
C LEU A 29 -6.52 -1.38 6.81
N VAL A 30 -7.72 -0.86 7.11
CA VAL A 30 -8.03 0.59 7.03
C VAL A 30 -7.14 1.41 7.98
N ASN A 31 -6.97 0.94 9.22
CA ASN A 31 -6.10 1.63 10.17
C ASN A 31 -4.64 1.65 9.70
N THR A 32 -4.19 0.55 9.10
CA THR A 32 -2.85 0.45 8.53
C THR A 32 -2.68 1.41 7.34
N SER A 33 -3.68 1.54 6.46
CA SER A 33 -3.60 2.46 5.33
C SER A 33 -3.57 3.93 5.77
N GLU A 34 -4.34 4.29 6.79
CA GLU A 34 -4.29 5.63 7.39
C GLU A 34 -2.96 5.90 8.11
N SER A 35 -2.39 4.89 8.80
CA SER A 35 -1.05 4.99 9.40
C SER A 35 0.02 5.25 8.34
N ILE A 36 -0.02 4.53 7.21
CA ILE A 36 0.92 4.73 6.09
C ILE A 36 0.73 6.14 5.51
N ARG A 37 -0.52 6.61 5.37
CA ARG A 37 -0.81 7.94 4.83
C ARG A 37 -0.31 9.06 5.73
N SER A 38 -0.51 8.95 7.04
CA SER A 38 -0.15 10.00 8.00
C SER A 38 1.35 10.11 8.27
N GLU A 39 2.06 8.98 8.34
CA GLU A 39 3.48 8.97 8.70
C GLU A 39 4.41 9.09 7.48
N GLU A 40 4.04 8.43 6.37
CA GLU A 40 4.88 8.26 5.18
C GLU A 40 4.29 8.91 3.92
N GLY A 41 3.03 9.33 3.94
CA GLY A 41 2.34 9.85 2.74
C GLY A 41 2.99 11.08 2.12
N THR A 42 3.50 12.01 2.92
CA THR A 42 4.24 13.20 2.43
C THR A 42 5.61 12.84 1.87
N LEU A 43 6.27 11.81 2.42
CA LEU A 43 7.54 11.30 1.92
C LEU A 43 7.34 10.60 0.58
N LEU A 44 6.31 9.75 0.49
CA LEU A 44 5.93 9.05 -0.73
C LEU A 44 5.45 9.99 -1.83
N ASP A 45 4.71 11.05 -1.51
CA ASP A 45 4.27 12.05 -2.50
C ASP A 45 5.46 12.80 -3.12
N LEU A 46 6.49 13.05 -2.31
CA LEU A 46 7.69 13.74 -2.77
C LEU A 46 8.60 12.84 -3.62
N VAL A 47 8.68 11.54 -3.30
CA VAL A 47 9.49 10.56 -4.02
C VAL A 47 8.74 10.02 -5.24
N CYS A 48 7.48 9.65 -5.13
CA CYS A 48 6.65 9.08 -6.21
C CYS A 48 5.75 10.10 -6.90
N TRP A 49 6.15 11.38 -6.93
CA TRP A 49 5.37 12.47 -7.53
C TRP A 49 4.87 12.10 -8.94
N PRO A 50 3.56 12.21 -9.24
CA PRO A 50 2.48 12.81 -8.44
C PRO A 50 1.56 11.83 -7.66
N ASP A 51 1.84 10.52 -7.64
CA ASP A 51 0.86 9.50 -7.22
C ASP A 51 1.16 8.84 -5.86
N GLY A 52 2.02 9.44 -5.02
CA GLY A 52 2.54 8.78 -3.81
C GLY A 52 1.48 8.37 -2.78
N ASN A 53 0.36 9.10 -2.73
CA ASN A 53 -0.76 8.80 -1.84
C ASN A 53 -1.86 7.93 -2.50
N ALA A 54 -1.72 7.55 -3.77
CA ALA A 54 -2.74 6.76 -4.46
C ALA A 54 -2.88 5.35 -3.83
N ILE A 55 -1.77 4.73 -3.44
CA ILE A 55 -1.76 3.35 -2.93
C ILE A 55 -2.51 3.24 -1.60
N PRO A 56 -2.20 4.02 -0.54
CA PRO A 56 -2.94 3.92 0.73
C PRO A 56 -4.42 4.27 0.56
N VAL A 57 -4.77 5.23 -0.31
CA VAL A 57 -6.16 5.61 -0.58
C VAL A 57 -6.95 4.49 -1.23
N ILE A 58 -6.39 3.81 -2.24
CA ILE A 58 -7.05 2.66 -2.89
C ILE A 58 -7.29 1.54 -1.88
N ILE A 59 -6.30 1.25 -1.05
CA ILE A 59 -6.36 0.24 0.01
C ILE A 59 -7.46 0.60 1.03
N ALA A 60 -7.52 1.86 1.49
CA ALA A 60 -8.54 2.34 2.41
C ALA A 60 -9.95 2.22 1.83
N CYS A 61 -10.17 2.78 0.64
CA CYS A 61 -11.46 2.77 -0.03
C CYS A 61 -11.95 1.35 -0.32
N GLY A 62 -11.08 0.48 -0.84
CA GLY A 62 -11.41 -0.92 -1.12
C GLY A 62 -11.80 -1.69 0.15
N SER A 63 -11.11 -1.45 1.25
CA SER A 63 -11.39 -2.11 2.53
C SER A 63 -12.70 -1.63 3.16
N ILE A 64 -13.02 -0.33 3.07
CA ILE A 64 -14.31 0.21 3.53
C ILE A 64 -15.46 -0.41 2.74
N ILE A 65 -15.35 -0.48 1.42
CA ILE A 65 -16.37 -1.12 0.56
C ILE A 65 -16.53 -2.59 0.93
N ALA A 66 -15.42 -3.32 1.14
CA ALA A 66 -15.45 -4.71 1.55
C ALA A 66 -16.13 -4.90 2.91
N VAL A 67 -15.90 -4.03 3.89
CA VAL A 67 -16.59 -4.07 5.20
C VAL A 67 -18.10 -3.94 5.02
N VAL A 68 -18.58 -3.02 4.18
CA VAL A 68 -20.02 -2.85 3.92
C VAL A 68 -20.61 -4.12 3.30
N ILE A 69 -19.92 -4.73 2.35
CA ILE A 69 -20.36 -5.98 1.70
C ILE A 69 -20.41 -7.13 2.72
N GLU A 70 -19.40 -7.28 3.58
CA GLU A 70 -19.37 -8.33 4.59
C GLU A 70 -20.44 -8.14 5.67
N LEU A 71 -20.70 -6.90 6.11
CA LEU A 71 -21.80 -6.60 7.03
C LEU A 71 -23.16 -6.94 6.42
N TYR A 72 -23.35 -6.63 5.13
CA TYR A 72 -24.56 -7.02 4.40
C TYR A 72 -24.68 -8.55 4.29
N GLY A 73 -23.58 -9.25 3.99
CA GLY A 73 -23.53 -10.72 3.94
C GLY A 73 -23.91 -11.36 5.28
N LEU A 74 -23.34 -10.85 6.38
CA LEU A 74 -23.64 -11.32 7.74
C LEU A 74 -25.12 -11.13 8.08
N TYR A 75 -25.68 -9.96 7.75
CA TYR A 75 -27.11 -9.68 7.95
C TYR A 75 -28.00 -10.68 7.18
N GLN A 76 -27.66 -10.97 5.91
CA GLN A 76 -28.44 -11.91 5.11
C GLN A 76 -28.31 -13.36 5.61
N LEU A 77 -27.13 -13.79 6.06
CA LEU A 77 -26.92 -15.10 6.66
C LEU A 77 -27.68 -15.26 7.98
N PHE A 78 -27.69 -14.23 8.81
CA PHE A 78 -28.49 -14.23 10.04
C PHE A 78 -29.98 -14.40 9.73
N LYS A 79 -30.47 -13.61 8.76
CA LYS A 79 -31.86 -13.68 8.29
C LYS A 79 -32.21 -15.04 7.68
N ALA A 80 -31.30 -15.68 6.96
CA ALA A 80 -31.46 -17.05 6.44
C ALA A 80 -31.69 -18.12 7.52
N GLY A 81 -31.41 -17.82 8.80
CA GLY A 81 -31.61 -18.75 9.90
C GLY A 81 -32.90 -18.62 10.70
N LEU A 82 -33.67 -17.57 10.47
CA LEU A 82 -34.99 -17.44 11.06
C LEU A 82 -35.99 -18.38 10.32
N PRO A 83 -37.13 -18.75 10.94
CA PRO A 83 -38.14 -19.58 10.29
C PRO A 83 -38.79 -18.87 9.10
N LYS A 84 -38.99 -19.60 7.98
CA LYS A 84 -39.41 -19.18 6.61
C LYS A 84 -40.67 -18.30 6.47
N ARG A 85 -41.32 -17.87 7.56
CA ARG A 85 -42.66 -17.26 7.52
C ARG A 85 -42.67 -15.78 7.10
N GLU A 86 -41.53 -15.08 7.00
CA GLU A 86 -41.57 -13.60 6.92
C GLU A 86 -40.65 -12.90 5.90
N TYR A 87 -39.84 -13.60 5.08
CA TYR A 87 -38.93 -12.87 4.18
C TYR A 87 -38.32 -13.71 3.04
N ASP A 88 -38.19 -13.09 1.86
CA ASP A 88 -37.47 -13.66 0.72
C ASP A 88 -35.97 -13.32 0.82
N VAL A 89 -35.17 -14.24 1.37
CA VAL A 89 -33.69 -14.10 1.43
C VAL A 89 -33.03 -14.38 0.09
N THR A 90 -33.75 -15.01 -0.84
CA THR A 90 -33.18 -15.57 -2.07
C THR A 90 -32.57 -14.47 -2.94
N ASN A 91 -33.32 -13.39 -3.13
CA ASN A 91 -32.84 -12.22 -3.90
C ASN A 91 -31.66 -11.55 -3.20
N GLY A 92 -31.73 -11.41 -1.87
CA GLY A 92 -30.65 -10.81 -1.07
C GLY A 92 -29.33 -11.58 -1.14
N LEU A 93 -29.40 -12.92 -0.99
CA LEU A 93 -28.24 -13.79 -1.09
C LEU A 93 -27.69 -13.82 -2.52
N PHE A 94 -28.56 -13.75 -3.54
CA PHE A 94 -28.15 -13.65 -4.94
C PHE A 94 -27.32 -12.37 -5.18
N TYR A 95 -27.80 -11.20 -4.74
CA TYR A 95 -27.03 -9.95 -4.86
C TYR A 95 -25.70 -9.99 -4.09
N TYR A 96 -25.68 -10.60 -2.91
CA TYR A 96 -24.45 -10.78 -2.14
C TYR A 96 -23.40 -11.64 -2.87
N VAL A 97 -23.81 -12.77 -3.44
CA VAL A 97 -22.92 -13.64 -4.23
C VAL A 97 -22.36 -12.89 -5.45
N TRP A 98 -23.20 -12.12 -6.16
CA TRP A 98 -22.74 -11.30 -7.27
C TRP A 98 -21.76 -10.21 -6.83
N ALA A 99 -21.99 -9.55 -5.69
CA ALA A 99 -21.06 -8.58 -5.13
C ALA A 99 -19.68 -9.21 -4.84
N LEU A 100 -19.65 -10.41 -4.27
CA LEU A 100 -18.39 -11.15 -4.04
C LEU A 100 -17.66 -11.50 -5.35
N ILE A 101 -18.39 -11.95 -6.38
CA ILE A 101 -17.80 -12.25 -7.69
C ILE A 101 -17.18 -11.00 -8.30
N ILE A 102 -17.89 -9.87 -8.26
CA ILE A 102 -17.37 -8.58 -8.78
C ILE A 102 -16.12 -8.16 -8.01
N MET A 103 -16.12 -8.28 -6.68
CA MET A 103 -14.94 -7.99 -5.85
C MET A 103 -13.73 -8.85 -6.23
N ILE A 104 -13.92 -10.16 -6.46
CA ILE A 104 -12.86 -11.06 -6.91
C ILE A 104 -12.34 -10.63 -8.29
N ILE A 105 -13.21 -10.29 -9.23
CA ILE A 105 -12.82 -9.84 -10.58
C ILE A 105 -11.98 -8.55 -10.49
N ILE A 106 -12.41 -7.58 -9.69
CA ILE A 106 -11.67 -6.33 -9.48
C ILE A 106 -10.28 -6.63 -8.87
N PHE A 107 -10.21 -7.51 -7.87
CA PHE A 107 -8.95 -7.87 -7.24
C PHE A 107 -7.99 -8.54 -8.24
N LEU A 108 -8.48 -9.48 -9.05
CA LEU A 108 -7.70 -10.12 -10.11
C LEU A 108 -7.23 -9.11 -11.16
N ALA A 109 -8.07 -8.15 -11.55
CA ALA A 109 -7.70 -7.09 -12.47
C ALA A 109 -6.57 -6.21 -11.91
N ILE A 110 -6.65 -5.83 -10.62
CA ILE A 110 -5.59 -5.06 -9.94
C ILE A 110 -4.29 -5.87 -9.86
N MET A 111 -4.36 -7.15 -9.50
CA MET A 111 -3.18 -8.03 -9.47
C MET A 111 -2.53 -8.16 -10.84
N PHE A 112 -3.33 -8.36 -11.89
CA PHE A 112 -2.84 -8.47 -13.25
C PHE A 112 -2.19 -7.16 -13.73
N TYR A 113 -2.86 -6.02 -13.50
CA TYR A 113 -2.36 -4.70 -13.88
C TYR A 113 -1.06 -4.35 -13.14
N SER A 114 -1.00 -4.58 -11.82
CA SER A 114 0.20 -4.33 -11.02
C SER A 114 1.36 -5.26 -11.40
N GLY A 115 1.08 -6.50 -11.78
CA GLY A 115 2.07 -7.44 -12.32
C GLY A 115 2.69 -6.94 -13.63
N LEU A 116 1.84 -6.55 -14.60
CA LEU A 116 2.28 -6.01 -15.89
C LEU A 116 3.06 -4.70 -15.75
N GLN A 117 2.63 -3.82 -14.86
CA GLN A 117 3.22 -2.49 -14.68
C GLN A 117 4.39 -2.46 -13.67
N SER A 118 4.75 -3.60 -13.09
CA SER A 118 5.79 -3.68 -12.05
C SER A 118 7.13 -3.09 -12.49
N THR A 119 7.50 -3.22 -13.77
CA THR A 119 8.72 -2.63 -14.35
C THR A 119 8.64 -1.10 -14.46
N ILE A 120 7.52 -0.59 -14.93
CA ILE A 120 7.25 0.85 -15.07
C ILE A 120 7.18 1.50 -13.69
N LEU A 121 6.54 0.86 -12.71
CA LEU A 121 6.48 1.34 -11.33
C LEU A 121 7.88 1.46 -10.73
N ARG A 122 8.73 0.43 -10.90
CA ARG A 122 10.13 0.47 -10.46
C ARG A 122 10.90 1.62 -11.13
N ALA A 123 10.67 1.86 -12.42
CA ALA A 123 11.30 2.96 -13.14
C ALA A 123 10.83 4.33 -12.60
N LYS A 124 9.53 4.50 -12.34
CA LYS A 124 8.97 5.72 -11.73
C LYS A 124 9.56 5.98 -10.35
N ILE A 125 9.62 4.97 -9.48
CA ILE A 125 10.23 5.08 -8.14
C ILE A 125 11.71 5.50 -8.26
N LYS A 126 12.48 4.84 -9.14
CA LYS A 126 13.90 5.17 -9.36
C LYS A 126 14.08 6.62 -9.85
N GLY A 127 13.28 7.07 -10.83
CA GLY A 127 13.35 8.44 -11.33
C GLY A 127 12.94 9.47 -10.29
N GLY A 128 11.93 9.14 -9.49
CA GLY A 128 11.46 9.91 -8.35
C GLY A 128 12.53 10.15 -7.28
N ILE A 129 13.22 9.09 -6.86
CA ILE A 129 14.36 9.17 -5.94
C ILE A 129 15.48 10.03 -6.53
N THR A 130 15.85 9.84 -7.81
CA THR A 130 16.87 10.70 -8.46
C THR A 130 16.49 12.17 -8.41
N LYS A 131 15.22 12.51 -8.72
CA LYS A 131 14.73 13.88 -8.68
C LYS A 131 14.74 14.47 -7.27
N ALA A 132 14.38 13.68 -6.26
CA ALA A 132 14.45 14.10 -4.85
C ALA A 132 15.90 14.31 -4.40
N MET A 133 16.83 13.43 -4.80
CA MET A 133 18.26 13.59 -4.51
C MET A 133 18.87 14.83 -5.18
N LEU A 134 18.50 15.15 -6.44
CA LEU A 134 18.97 16.36 -7.12
C LEU A 134 18.52 17.65 -6.42
N ARG A 135 17.40 17.62 -5.70
CA ARG A 135 16.85 18.74 -4.93
C ARG A 135 17.26 18.71 -3.46
N TYR A 136 18.16 17.82 -3.07
CA TYR A 136 18.51 17.58 -1.67
C TYR A 136 19.08 18.81 -0.97
N SER A 137 19.95 19.60 -1.63
CA SER A 137 20.54 20.81 -1.04
C SER A 137 19.60 22.01 -1.00
N SER A 138 18.64 22.10 -1.92
CA SER A 138 17.80 23.28 -2.12
C SER A 138 16.39 23.14 -1.58
N HIS A 139 15.91 21.92 -1.31
CA HIS A 139 14.53 21.65 -0.89
C HIS A 139 14.50 20.84 0.40
N LEU A 140 14.18 21.51 1.52
CA LEU A 140 14.15 20.91 2.85
C LEU A 140 13.26 19.66 2.95
N PRO A 141 12.05 19.61 2.36
CA PRO A 141 11.25 18.37 2.36
C PRO A 141 11.95 17.21 1.63
N SER A 142 12.69 17.48 0.56
CA SER A 142 13.42 16.44 -0.21
C SER A 142 14.59 15.89 0.56
N LYS A 143 15.26 16.75 1.32
CA LYS A 143 16.29 16.34 2.28
C LYS A 143 15.73 15.39 3.34
N VAL A 144 14.68 15.80 4.04
CA VAL A 144 14.05 14.99 5.11
C VAL A 144 13.55 13.65 4.57
N ALA A 145 12.94 13.64 3.38
CA ALA A 145 12.46 12.42 2.73
C ALA A 145 13.59 11.43 2.42
N ILE A 146 14.68 11.89 1.83
CA ILE A 146 15.84 11.04 1.49
C ILE A 146 16.54 10.55 2.76
N ASP A 147 16.75 11.42 3.75
CA ASP A 147 17.41 11.05 5.02
C ASP A 147 16.60 9.99 5.78
N ARG A 148 15.27 10.15 5.86
CA ARG A 148 14.39 9.13 6.47
C ARG A 148 14.43 7.82 5.73
N LEU A 149 14.34 7.84 4.40
CA LEU A 149 14.38 6.63 3.57
C LEU A 149 15.70 5.87 3.77
N GLN A 150 16.83 6.58 3.72
CA GLN A 150 18.15 6.00 3.90
C GLN A 150 18.38 5.46 5.32
N THR A 151 17.90 6.17 6.34
CA THR A 151 18.00 5.72 7.74
C THR A 151 17.11 4.49 7.99
N ARG A 152 15.89 4.48 7.45
CA ARG A 152 14.92 3.39 7.64
C ARG A 152 15.31 2.10 6.92
N PHE A 153 15.86 2.20 5.72
CA PHE A 153 16.26 1.04 4.90
C PHE A 153 17.77 0.75 4.95
N HIS A 154 18.54 1.51 5.72
CA HIS A 154 20.00 1.41 5.81
C HIS A 154 20.68 1.40 4.42
N CYS A 155 20.18 2.24 3.51
CA CYS A 155 20.68 2.34 2.13
C CYS A 155 21.32 3.72 1.88
N CYS A 156 22.10 3.84 0.80
CA CYS A 156 22.74 5.11 0.44
C CYS A 156 22.76 5.28 -1.08
N GLY A 157 22.17 6.38 -1.55
CA GLY A 157 21.93 6.64 -2.97
C GLY A 157 20.71 5.88 -3.50
N ARG A 158 20.48 5.98 -4.81
CA ARG A 158 19.42 5.23 -5.50
C ARG A 158 19.91 3.84 -5.87
N VAL A 159 21.15 3.73 -6.33
CA VAL A 159 21.81 2.46 -6.70
C VAL A 159 23.06 2.26 -5.87
N ASN A 160 23.87 3.30 -5.69
CA ASN A 160 25.11 3.23 -4.94
C ASN A 160 25.45 4.59 -4.32
N PHE A 161 26.25 4.59 -3.27
CA PHE A 161 26.65 5.82 -2.56
C PHE A 161 27.41 6.81 -3.46
N GLN A 162 28.04 6.31 -4.53
CA GLN A 162 28.82 7.12 -5.45
C GLN A 162 28.00 8.22 -6.15
N GLU A 163 26.67 8.04 -6.27
CA GLU A 163 25.78 9.04 -6.86
C GLU A 163 25.83 10.37 -6.09
N TRP A 164 26.13 10.36 -4.79
CA TRP A 164 26.27 11.57 -3.98
C TRP A 164 27.50 12.41 -4.34
N PHE A 165 28.53 11.86 -4.99
CA PHE A 165 29.66 12.68 -5.44
C PHE A 165 29.33 13.57 -6.64
N TYR A 166 28.28 13.24 -7.38
CA TYR A 166 27.85 13.99 -8.56
C TYR A 166 26.66 14.92 -8.27
N ILE A 167 26.08 14.82 -7.07
CA ILE A 167 24.90 15.58 -6.67
C ILE A 167 25.34 16.69 -5.72
N PRO A 168 24.94 17.96 -5.93
CA PRO A 168 25.24 19.03 -5.00
C PRO A 168 24.42 18.84 -3.72
N TRP A 169 24.99 18.17 -2.71
CA TRP A 169 24.36 17.95 -1.41
C TRP A 169 24.78 19.00 -0.36
N TYR A 170 25.77 19.85 -0.67
CA TYR A 170 26.27 20.91 0.19
C TYR A 170 26.11 22.28 -0.49
N SER A 171 25.60 23.27 0.25
CA SER A 171 25.16 24.57 -0.32
C SER A 171 26.26 25.63 -0.47
N ASN A 172 27.52 25.31 -0.20
CA ASN A 172 28.60 26.28 -0.38
C ASN A 172 29.26 26.03 -1.73
N GLY A 173 29.18 27.02 -2.62
CA GLY A 173 29.64 26.99 -4.02
C GLY A 173 31.14 26.79 -4.21
N VAL A 174 31.67 25.66 -3.74
CA VAL A 174 32.98 25.15 -4.10
C VAL A 174 32.74 24.11 -5.19
N HIS A 175 33.03 24.50 -6.44
CA HIS A 175 33.23 23.54 -7.52
C HIS A 175 34.32 22.56 -7.07
N ILE A 176 33.94 21.32 -6.76
CA ILE A 176 34.93 20.28 -6.50
C ILE A 176 35.44 19.81 -7.87
N ASP A 177 36.61 20.30 -8.24
CA ASP A 177 37.29 19.87 -9.46
C ASP A 177 37.51 18.34 -9.42
N PRO A 178 37.14 17.57 -10.46
CA PRO A 178 37.33 16.11 -10.48
C PRO A 178 38.79 15.69 -10.27
N LYS A 179 39.74 16.58 -10.56
CA LYS A 179 41.19 16.36 -10.40
C LYS A 179 41.68 16.52 -8.96
N THR A 180 40.93 17.17 -8.06
CA THR A 180 41.27 17.27 -6.63
C THR A 180 40.66 16.14 -5.80
N LEU A 181 39.73 15.36 -6.37
CA LEU A 181 39.15 14.18 -5.71
C LEU A 181 40.13 12.99 -5.59
N SER A 182 41.26 13.01 -6.31
CA SER A 182 42.26 11.95 -6.28
C SER A 182 43.24 12.05 -5.10
N VAL A 183 43.22 13.14 -4.32
CA VAL A 183 44.29 13.40 -3.32
C VAL A 183 43.79 13.44 -1.87
N ASN A 184 42.50 13.62 -1.60
CA ASN A 184 42.02 13.62 -0.22
C ASN A 184 40.97 12.55 0.05
N LYS A 185 41.46 11.49 0.71
CA LYS A 185 40.79 10.67 1.72
C LYS A 185 39.29 10.56 1.56
N TYR A 186 38.85 9.34 1.23
CA TYR A 186 37.61 8.71 1.69
C TYR A 186 36.85 9.63 2.63
N VAL A 187 35.72 10.17 2.17
CA VAL A 187 34.70 10.73 3.07
C VAL A 187 34.55 9.69 4.17
N LYS A 188 35.04 10.01 5.39
CA LYS A 188 34.96 9.10 6.52
C LYS A 188 33.47 8.87 6.72
N VAL A 189 33.00 7.71 6.25
CA VAL A 189 31.70 7.17 6.63
C VAL A 189 31.76 7.12 8.14
N VAL A 190 30.98 7.99 8.79
CA VAL A 190 30.80 7.96 10.24
C VAL A 190 30.21 6.58 10.54
N LYS A 191 31.07 5.70 11.02
CA LYS A 191 30.72 4.37 11.49
C LYS A 191 30.02 4.62 12.83
N TYR A 192 28.70 4.62 12.84
CA TYR A 192 27.93 4.62 14.08
C TYR A 192 28.23 3.29 14.78
N MET A 193 28.92 3.38 15.91
CA MET A 193 29.08 2.33 16.91
C MET A 193 27.96 2.48 17.94
#